data_AF-A0A401QCP1-F1
#
_entry.id   AF-A0A401QCP1-F1
#
_cell.length_a   1.000
_cell.length_b   1.000
_cell.length_c   1.000
_cell.angle_alpha   90.00
_cell.angle_beta   90.00
_cell.angle_gamma   90.00
#
_symmetry.space_group_name_H-M   'P 1'
#
loop_
_entity.id
_entity.type
_entity.pdbx_description
1 polymer ?
#
loop_
_entity_poly.entity_id
_entity_poly.type
_entity_poly.pdbx_seq_one_letter_code
_entity_poly.pdbx_strand_id
1 'polypeptide(L)' 'TTISWDGDRLICSQRGEKRDRGWTHWLEGNTLHLELRVEGVVAKQEFRRKK' A
#
# COMPACT_ATOMS: atom_id res chain seq x y z
N THR A 1 -11.07 6.25 -6.64
CA THR A 1 -9.72 5.86 -6.19
C THR A 1 -8.78 7.01 -6.37
N THR A 2 -8.01 7.36 -5.34
CA THR A 2 -7.06 8.48 -5.38
C THR A 2 -5.73 8.01 -4.81
N ILE A 3 -4.64 8.41 -5.44
CA ILE A 3 -3.26 8.08 -5.05
C ILE A 3 -2.53 9.37 -4.75
N SER A 4 -1.77 9.40 -3.67
CA SER A 4 -0.94 10.52 -3.24
C SER A 4 0.40 10.03 -2.70
N TRP A 5 1.36 10.93 -2.65
CA TRP A 5 2.64 10.70 -1.99
C TRP A 5 2.59 11.23 -0.55
N ASP A 6 3.17 10.46 0.36
CA ASP A 6 3.51 10.87 1.73
C ASP A 6 4.98 10.50 1.97
N GLY A 7 5.86 11.50 1.80
CA GLY A 7 7.30 11.26 1.72
C GLY A 7 7.66 10.30 0.58
N ASP A 8 8.26 9.17 0.93
CA ASP A 8 8.68 8.09 0.04
C ASP A 8 7.60 7.00 -0.16
N ARG A 9 6.42 7.17 0.45
CA ARG A 9 5.33 6.21 0.41
C ARG A 9 4.27 6.61 -0.59
N LEU A 10 3.85 5.65 -1.41
CA LEU A 10 2.72 5.80 -2.31
C LEU A 10 1.46 5.30 -1.60
N ILE A 11 0.57 6.22 -1.23
CA ILE A 11 -0.66 5.93 -0.49
C ILE A 11 -1.85 5.94 -1.45
N CYS A 12 -2.66 4.88 -1.40
CA CYS A 12 -3.91 4.79 -2.14
C CYS A 12 -5.12 4.73 -1.20
N SER A 13 -6.13 5.54 -1.51
CA SER A 13 -7.46 5.52 -0.87
C SER A 13 -8.52 5.07 -1.88
N GLN A 14 -9.24 4.00 -1.55
CA GLN A 14 -10.29 3.40 -2.36
C GLN A 14 -11.65 3.63 -1.70
N ARG A 15 -12.14 4.88 -1.77
CA ARG A 15 -13.46 5.24 -1.24
C ARG A 15 -14.58 4.47 -1.98
N GLY A 16 -15.49 3.89 -1.22
CA GLY A 16 -16.62 3.09 -1.70
C GLY A 16 -17.38 2.46 -0.54
N GLU A 17 -18.04 1.32 -0.79
CA GLU A 17 -18.82 0.60 0.23
C GLU A 17 -17.98 0.13 1.43
N LYS A 18 -16.72 -0.24 1.17
CA LYS A 18 -15.80 -0.75 2.18
C LYS A 18 -15.02 0.38 2.85
N ARG A 19 -15.14 0.47 4.18
CA ARG A 19 -14.41 1.45 5.00
C ARG A 19 -12.92 1.13 5.02
N ASP A 20 -12.11 2.19 5.03
CA ASP A 20 -10.64 2.13 5.13
C ASP A 20 -9.97 1.22 4.08
N ARG A 21 -10.64 1.03 2.94
CA ARG A 21 -10.09 0.28 1.82
C ARG A 21 -8.98 1.09 1.16
N GLY A 22 -7.80 0.49 1.05
CA GLY A 22 -6.67 1.11 0.39
C GLY A 22 -5.40 0.30 0.50
N TRP A 23 -4.30 0.92 0.08
CA TRP A 23 -2.99 0.32 0.19
C TRP A 23 -1.90 1.37 0.36
N THR A 24 -0.74 0.94 0.85
CA THR A 24 0.48 1.75 0.87
C THR A 24 1.64 0.93 0.30
N HIS A 25 2.39 1.52 -0.64
CA HIS A 25 3.65 1.00 -1.17
C HIS A 25 4.82 1.84 -0.68
N TRP A 26 5.94 1.21 -0.39
CA TRP A 26 7.23 1.88 -0.18
C TRP A 26 8.38 0.95 -0.56
N LEU A 27 9.56 1.53 -0.77
CA LEU A 27 10.78 0.79 -1.07
C LEU A 27 11.70 0.78 0.14
N GLU A 28 12.28 -0.39 0.43
CA GLU A 28 13.38 -0.55 1.36
C GLU A 28 14.51 -1.32 0.66
N GLY A 29 15.53 -0.60 0.20
CA GLY A 29 16.60 -1.17 -0.63
C GLY A 29 16.06 -1.76 -1.95
N ASN A 30 16.13 -3.09 -2.08
CA ASN A 30 15.63 -3.84 -3.24
C ASN A 30 14.27 -4.51 -3.00
N THR A 31 13.64 -4.23 -1.85
CA THR A 31 12.34 -4.78 -1.47
C THR A 31 11.27 -3.72 -1.69
N LEU A 32 10.21 -4.08 -2.41
CA LEU A 32 8.96 -3.34 -2.47
C LEU A 32 8.01 -3.92 -1.43
N HIS A 33 7.60 -3.08 -0.48
CA HIS A 33 6.60 -3.43 0.52
C HIS A 33 5.22 -3.00 0.06
N LEU A 34 4.23 -3.84 0.31
CA LEU A 34 2.82 -3.57 0.09
C LEU A 34 2.01 -3.90 1.34
N GLU A 35 1.31 -2.89 1.85
CA GLU A 35 0.30 -3.06 2.89
C GLU A 35 -1.08 -2.81 2.31
N LEU A 36 -1.92 -3.84 2.27
CA LEU A 36 -3.34 -3.77 1.89
C LEU A 36 -4.17 -3.64 3.17
N ARG A 37 -5.13 -2.71 3.19
CA ARG A 37 -6.02 -2.47 4.33
C ARG A 37 -7.49 -2.41 3.90
N VAL A 38 -8.38 -2.97 4.72
CA VAL A 38 -9.83 -2.84 4.61
C VAL A 38 -10.49 -3.24 5.93
N GLU A 39 -11.43 -2.44 6.43
CA GLU A 39 -12.25 -2.78 7.62
C GLU A 39 -11.44 -3.28 8.83
N GLY A 40 -10.27 -2.67 9.10
CA GLY A 40 -9.37 -3.04 10.20
C GLY A 40 -8.48 -4.26 9.95
N VAL A 41 -8.67 -4.96 8.82
CA VAL A 41 -7.81 -6.08 8.39
C VAL A 41 -6.63 -5.55 7.58
N VAL A 42 -5.45 -6.10 7.84
CA VAL A 42 -4.20 -5.72 7.16
C VAL A 42 -3.53 -6.97 6.59
N ALA A 43 -3.15 -6.92 5.31
CA ALA A 43 -2.30 -7.91 4.66
C ALA A 43 -0.99 -7.26 4.21
N LYS A 44 0.14 -7.90 4.52
CA LYS A 44 1.50 -7.42 4.22
C LYS A 44 2.16 -8.34 3.22
N GLN A 45 2.77 -7.75 2.19
CA GLN A 45 3.50 -8.46 1.14
C GLN A 45 4.84 -7.78 0.90
N GLU A 46 5.84 -8.59 0.57
CA GLU A 46 7.19 -8.14 0.24
C GLU A 46 7.62 -8.73 -1.09
N PHE A 47 8.06 -7.88 -2.01
CA PHE A 47 8.52 -8.27 -3.33
C PHE A 47 9.98 -7.86 -3.49
N ARG A 48 10.85 -8.81 -3.83
CA ARG A 48 12.24 -8.49 -4.17
C ARG A 48 12.36 -8.23 -5.66
N ARG A 49 12.97 -7.10 -6.01
CA ARG A 49 13.34 -6.82 -7.41
C ARG A 49 14.23 -7.95 -7.92
N LYS A 50 13.80 -8.65 -8.96
CA LYS A 50 14.67 -9.60 -9.66
C LYS A 50 15.73 -8.82 -10.43
N LYS A 51 16.95 -9.34 -10.42
CA LYS A 51 18.05 -8.85 -11.25
C LYS A 51 17.81 -9.23 -12.70
#